data_AF-A0A349KRX2-F1
#
_entry.id   AF-A0A349KRX2-F1
#
_cell.length_a   1.000
_cell.length_b   1.000
_cell.length_c   1.000
_cell.angle_alpha   90.00
_cell.angle_beta   90.00
_cell.angle_gamma   90.00
#
_symmetry.space_group_name_H-M   'P 1'
#
loop_
_entity.id
_entity.type
_entity.pdbx_description
1 polymer ?
#
loop_
_entity_poly.entity_id
_entity_poly.type
_entity_poly.pdbx_seq_one_letter_code
_entity_poly.pdbx_strand_id
1 'polypeptide(L)'
;RVIPGSHKVDPDSGRFDAAMFLRPDLSENKLLIEQAITVELNPGDVLFFHSRLFHAAGRNLSDETKLSVVFTYHQASNKPIKNTRSARFPSIVM
;
A
#
# COMPACT_ATOMS: atom_id res chain seq x y z
N ARG A 1 5.42 -4.86 -5.84
CA ARG A 1 5.23 -3.91 -6.97
C ARG A 1 4.55 -2.66 -6.44
N VAL A 2 4.85 -1.51 -7.05
CA VAL A 2 4.24 -0.21 -6.74
C VAL A 2 3.83 0.48 -8.02
N ILE A 3 2.84 1.36 -7.97
CA ILE A 3 2.52 2.29 -9.08
C ILE A 3 3.09 3.66 -8.69
N PRO A 4 4.23 4.11 -9.26
CA PRO A 4 4.85 5.39 -8.91
C PRO A 4 3.87 6.56 -9.06
N GLY A 5 3.92 7.52 -8.15
CA GLY A 5 3.04 8.71 -8.20
C GLY A 5 1.56 8.47 -7.81
N SER A 6 1.10 7.22 -7.70
CA SER A 6 -0.31 6.90 -7.41
C SER A 6 -0.86 7.48 -6.11
N HIS A 7 0.00 7.84 -5.15
CA HIS A 7 -0.41 8.50 -3.91
C HIS A 7 -1.09 9.87 -4.14
N LYS A 8 -0.91 10.48 -5.31
CA LYS A 8 -1.54 11.74 -5.72
C LYS A 8 -2.88 11.53 -6.45
N VAL A 9 -3.22 10.29 -6.79
CA VAL A 9 -4.46 9.94 -7.48
C VAL A 9 -5.54 9.73 -6.42
N ASP A 10 -6.74 10.23 -6.68
CA ASP A 10 -7.92 10.09 -5.81
C ASP A 10 -9.05 9.38 -6.57
N PRO A 11 -8.95 8.06 -6.77
CA PRO A 11 -9.94 7.34 -7.55
C PRO A 11 -11.23 7.13 -6.73
N ASP A 12 -12.36 7.23 -7.41
CA ASP A 12 -13.67 6.95 -6.82
C ASP A 12 -13.77 5.52 -6.29
N SER A 13 -14.65 5.29 -5.31
CA SER A 13 -14.83 3.97 -4.67
C SER A 13 -15.17 2.86 -5.66
N GLY A 14 -15.89 3.16 -6.75
CA GLY A 14 -16.23 2.19 -7.80
C GLY A 14 -15.03 1.65 -8.59
N ARG A 15 -13.84 2.25 -8.42
CA ARG A 15 -12.57 1.83 -9.01
C ARG A 15 -11.96 0.64 -8.27
N PHE A 16 -12.47 0.30 -7.10
CA PHE A 16 -11.95 -0.78 -6.27
C PHE A 16 -12.89 -1.98 -6.25
N ASP A 17 -12.33 -3.17 -6.02
CA ASP A 17 -13.09 -4.36 -5.67
C ASP A 17 -13.37 -4.40 -4.15
N ALA A 18 -14.07 -5.44 -3.70
CA ALA A 18 -14.42 -5.60 -2.29
C ALA A 18 -13.20 -5.80 -1.37
N ALA A 19 -12.04 -6.19 -1.93
CA ALA A 19 -10.78 -6.34 -1.22
C ALA A 19 -9.88 -5.10 -1.32
N MET A 20 -10.41 -3.98 -1.85
CA MET A 20 -9.73 -2.70 -2.03
C MET A 20 -8.57 -2.73 -3.05
N PHE A 21 -8.59 -3.67 -4.00
CA PHE A 21 -7.68 -3.64 -5.15
C PHE A 21 -8.30 -2.86 -6.31
N LEU A 22 -7.46 -2.28 -7.17
CA LEU A 22 -7.92 -1.65 -8.41
C LEU A 22 -8.56 -2.71 -9.31
N ARG A 23 -9.81 -2.48 -9.71
CA ARG A 23 -10.55 -3.32 -10.64
C ARG A 23 -9.88 -3.36 -12.02
N PRO A 24 -9.36 -4.51 -12.47
CA PRO A 24 -8.61 -4.59 -13.72
C PRO A 24 -9.49 -4.56 -14.97
N ASP A 25 -10.81 -4.69 -14.83
CA ASP A 25 -11.76 -4.63 -15.95
C ASP A 25 -11.99 -3.20 -16.47
N LEU A 26 -11.75 -2.18 -15.64
CA LEU A 26 -11.93 -0.77 -15.99
C LEU A 26 -10.72 -0.22 -16.75
N SER A 27 -10.96 0.44 -17.89
CA SER A 27 -9.91 0.93 -18.80
C SER A 27 -8.92 1.87 -18.11
N GLU A 28 -9.39 2.81 -17.30
CA GLU A 28 -8.50 3.77 -16.65
C GLU A 28 -7.74 3.13 -15.47
N ASN A 29 -8.19 1.98 -14.94
CA ASN A 29 -7.42 1.22 -13.95
C ASN A 29 -6.32 0.43 -14.64
N LYS A 30 -6.59 -0.14 -15.82
CA LYS A 30 -5.57 -0.80 -16.64
C LYS A 30 -4.39 0.14 -16.91
N LEU A 31 -4.67 1.38 -17.30
CA LEU A 31 -3.64 2.41 -17.51
C LEU A 31 -2.77 2.68 -16.26
N LEU A 32 -3.36 2.63 -15.06
CA LEU A 32 -2.59 2.76 -13.80
C LEU A 32 -1.79 1.49 -13.50
N ILE A 33 -2.40 0.32 -13.67
CA ILE A 33 -1.80 -0.98 -13.38
C ILE A 33 -0.59 -1.25 -14.31
N GLU A 34 -0.67 -0.83 -15.57
CA GLU A 34 0.43 -0.93 -16.54
C GLU A 34 1.69 -0.16 -16.12
N GLN A 35 1.54 0.88 -15.30
CA GLN A 35 2.65 1.65 -14.74
C GLN A 35 3.31 0.96 -13.52
N ALA A 36 2.81 -0.20 -13.09
CA ALA A 36 3.32 -0.87 -11.90
C ALA A 36 4.73 -1.42 -12.11
N ILE A 37 5.68 -0.94 -11.30
CA ILE A 37 7.07 -1.41 -11.30
C ILE A 37 7.34 -2.38 -10.13
N THR A 38 8.29 -3.29 -10.33
CA THR A 38 8.84 -4.10 -9.24
C THR A 38 9.92 -3.31 -8.52
N VAL A 39 9.94 -3.39 -7.19
CA VAL A 39 11.02 -2.84 -6.36
C VAL A 39 11.72 -4.04 -5.75
N GLU A 40 12.92 -4.32 -6.23
CA GLU A 40 13.78 -5.38 -5.70
C GLU A 40 14.59 -4.82 -4.52
N LEU A 41 14.68 -5.60 -3.44
CA LEU A 41 15.34 -5.20 -2.20
C LEU A 41 16.23 -6.35 -1.74
N ASN A 42 17.42 -6.02 -1.27
CA ASN A 42 18.31 -6.94 -0.57
C ASN A 42 17.98 -6.96 0.93
N PRO A 43 18.42 -8.00 1.67
CA PRO A 43 18.34 -7.98 3.13
C PRO A 43 19.00 -6.72 3.71
N GLY A 44 18.23 -5.95 4.49
CA GLY A 44 18.66 -4.69 5.08
C GLY A 44 18.21 -3.44 4.32
N ASP A 45 17.77 -3.57 3.07
CA ASP A 45 17.21 -2.44 2.32
C ASP A 45 15.84 -2.02 2.88
N VAL A 46 15.54 -0.72 2.77
CA VAL A 46 14.29 -0.14 3.27
C VAL A 46 13.58 0.60 2.15
N LEU A 47 12.29 0.28 1.97
CA LEU A 47 11.40 1.03 1.10
C LEU A 47 10.52 1.98 1.93
N PHE A 48 10.76 3.28 1.79
CA PHE A 48 9.85 4.31 2.29
C PHE A 48 8.81 4.64 1.21
N PHE A 49 7.53 4.60 1.58
CA PHE A 49 6.46 4.96 0.66
C PHE A 49 5.28 5.62 1.38
N HIS A 50 4.55 6.45 0.63
CA HIS A 50 3.36 7.14 1.12
C HIS A 50 2.20 6.14 1.31
N SER A 51 1.37 6.31 2.35
CA SER A 51 0.28 5.38 2.68
C SER A 51 -0.78 5.23 1.57
N ARG A 52 -0.94 6.26 0.73
CA ARG A 52 -1.80 6.24 -0.48
C ARG A 52 -1.15 5.62 -1.73
N LEU A 53 0.12 5.22 -1.69
CA LEU A 53 0.77 4.62 -2.86
C LEU A 53 0.16 3.23 -3.10
N PHE A 54 -0.37 2.99 -4.31
CA PHE A 54 -0.81 1.66 -4.68
C PHE A 54 0.38 0.71 -4.76
N HIS A 55 0.26 -0.40 -4.05
CA HIS A 55 1.27 -1.43 -3.96
C HIS A 55 0.60 -2.79 -3.79
N ALA A 56 1.26 -3.82 -4.32
CA ALA A 56 0.82 -5.20 -4.18
C ALA A 56 2.04 -6.12 -4.14
N ALA A 57 1.94 -7.18 -3.34
CA ALA A 57 2.88 -8.29 -3.33
C ALA A 57 2.18 -9.53 -3.90
N GLY A 58 2.83 -10.20 -4.84
CA GLY A 58 2.36 -11.48 -5.37
C GLY A 58 2.59 -12.62 -4.37
N ARG A 59 2.02 -13.79 -4.69
CA ARG A 59 2.31 -15.04 -3.98
C ARG A 59 3.81 -15.34 -4.04
N ASN A 60 4.38 -15.76 -2.91
CA ASN A 60 5.73 -16.31 -2.90
C ASN A 60 5.73 -17.70 -3.56
N LEU A 61 6.53 -17.87 -4.61
CA LEU A 61 6.64 -19.12 -5.37
C LEU A 61 7.96 -19.86 -5.10
N SER A 62 8.84 -19.32 -4.24
CA SER A 62 10.05 -20.02 -3.79
C SER A 62 9.80 -20.84 -2.54
N ASP A 63 10.71 -21.77 -2.26
CA ASP A 63 10.74 -22.52 -1.00
C ASP A 63 11.28 -21.69 0.19
N GLU A 64 11.95 -20.57 -0.11
CA GLU A 64 12.47 -19.64 0.89
C GLU A 64 11.38 -18.72 1.44
N THR A 65 11.42 -18.48 2.76
CA THR A 65 10.47 -17.56 3.41
C THR A 65 10.87 -16.10 3.19
N LYS A 66 9.94 -15.29 2.67
CA LYS A 66 10.11 -13.85 2.56
C LYS A 66 9.64 -13.12 3.82
N LEU A 67 10.58 -12.61 4.62
CA LEU A 67 10.28 -11.82 5.82
C LEU A 67 10.45 -10.32 5.56
N SER A 68 9.57 -9.51 6.16
CA SER A 68 9.64 -8.05 6.15
C SER A 68 9.03 -7.49 7.41
N VAL A 69 9.70 -6.52 8.04
CA VAL A 69 9.13 -5.74 9.14
C VAL A 69 8.55 -4.45 8.58
N VAL A 70 7.33 -4.10 8.99
CA VAL A 70 6.62 -2.93 8.49
C VAL A 70 6.23 -2.03 9.67
N PHE A 71 6.60 -0.76 9.58
CA PHE A 71 6.19 0.29 10.51
C PHE A 71 5.45 1.39 9.75
N THR A 72 4.38 1.90 10.36
CA THR A 72 3.61 3.02 9.81
C THR A 72 3.81 4.23 10.70
N TYR A 73 4.20 5.34 10.09
CA TYR A 73 4.38 6.63 10.76
C TYR A 73 3.26 7.58 10.36
N HIS A 74 2.82 8.42 11.29
CA HIS A 74 1.85 9.47 11.03
C HIS A 74 2.19 10.70 11.86
N GLN A 75 1.78 11.88 11.39
CA GLN A 75 1.92 13.12 12.16
C GLN A 75 1.07 13.05 13.44
N ALA A 76 1.50 13.74 14.50
CA ALA A 76 0.76 13.83 15.75
C ALA A 76 -0.67 14.38 15.57
N SER A 77 -0.88 15.22 14.56
CA SER A 77 -2.17 15.78 14.14
C SER A 77 -3.06 14.80 13.36
N ASN A 78 -2.49 13.78 12.73
CA ASN A 78 -3.23 12.76 11.98
C ASN A 78 -3.78 11.70 12.95
N LYS A 79 -4.96 11.98 13.51
CA LYS A 79 -5.62 11.08 14.47
C LYS A 79 -6.40 9.99 13.74
N PRO A 80 -6.46 8.76 14.30
CA PRO A 80 -7.28 7.71 13.73
C PRO A 80 -8.77 8.09 13.82
N ILE A 81 -9.55 7.62 12.85
CA ILE A 81 -11.00 7.79 12.88
C ILE A 81 -11.57 6.90 14.01
N LYS A 82 -12.46 7.47 14.83
CA LYS A 82 -13.11 6.76 15.93
C LYS A 82 -13.78 5.48 15.45
N ASN A 83 -13.74 4.43 16.27
CA ASN A 83 -14.33 3.10 16.00
C ASN A 83 -13.76 2.37 14.78
N THR A 84 -12.60 2.78 14.26
CA THR A 84 -11.86 2.02 13.23
C THR A 84 -10.76 1.17 13.87
N ARG A 85 -10.22 0.20 13.10
CA ARG A 85 -9.07 -0.61 13.54
C ARG A 85 -7.87 0.25 13.97
N SER A 86 -7.65 1.38 13.30
CA SER A 86 -6.57 2.31 13.61
C SER A 86 -6.73 3.01 14.96
N ALA A 87 -7.96 3.07 15.51
CA ALA A 87 -8.22 3.65 16.83
C ALA A 87 -8.10 2.63 17.99
N ARG A 88 -7.86 1.34 17.69
CA ARG A 88 -7.84 0.28 18.71
C ARG A 88 -6.68 0.38 19.68
N PHE A 89 -5.54 0.89 19.23
CA PHE A 89 -4.33 1.04 20.03
C PHE A 89 -3.81 2.48 19.91
N PRO A 90 -3.28 3.05 21.00
CA PRO A 90 -2.65 4.36 20.93
C PRO A 90 -1.40 4.32 20.05
N SER A 91 -1.07 5.47 19.44
CA SER A 91 0.23 5.66 18.81
C SER A 91 1.34 5.55 19.84
N ILE A 92 2.48 4.99 19.44
CA ILE A 92 3.71 5.02 20.24
C ILE A 92 4.34 6.39 20.04
N VAL A 93 4.54 7.12 21.14
CA VAL A 93 5.23 8.42 21.12
C VAL A 93 6.73 8.15 21.15
N MET A 94 7.47 8.74 20.20
CA MET A 94 8.94 8.80 20.23
C MET A 94 9.41 9.99 21.06
#